data_AF-X1EUC8-F1
#
_entry.id   AF-X1EUC8-F1
#
_cell.length_a   1.000
_cell.length_b   1.000
_cell.length_c   1.000
_cell.angle_alpha   90.00
_cell.angle_beta   90.00
_cell.angle_gamma   90.00
#
_symmetry.space_group_name_H-M   'P 1'
#
loop_
_entity.id
_entity.type
_entity.pdbx_description
1 polymer ?
#
loop_
_entity_poly.entity_id
_entity_poly.type
_entity_poly.pdbx_seq_one_letter_code
_entity_poly.pdbx_strand_id
1 'polypeptide(L)'
;HRTEETRRKLSEALKGRKLSEETRRKMSEARKGKMTGEDNPMYNKPFTEEHRRNLSEAKKGRKLSEETRRKMSEAKKGKPLTEEHRRNLSAVFAVIVIIFTTQFAHGLF
;
A
#
# COMPACT_ATOMS: atom_id res chain seq x y z
N HIS A 1 -15.57 31.72 -19.44
CA HIS A 1 -15.65 30.89 -18.22
C HIS A 1 -16.82 29.92 -18.34
N ARG A 2 -16.65 28.61 -18.10
CA ARG A 2 -17.78 27.66 -18.03
C ARG A 2 -18.54 27.91 -16.73
N THR A 3 -19.88 27.97 -16.79
CA THR A 3 -20.73 28.14 -15.60
C THR A 3 -20.66 26.90 -14.70
N GLU A 4 -20.81 27.07 -13.39
CA GLU A 4 -20.84 25.97 -12.42
C GLU A 4 -21.93 24.93 -12.73
N GLU A 5 -23.08 25.39 -13.23
CA GLU A 5 -24.17 24.54 -13.69
C GLU A 5 -23.73 23.59 -14.83
N THR A 6 -22.97 24.10 -15.81
CA THR A 6 -22.45 23.30 -16.92
C THR A 6 -21.45 22.25 -16.43
N ARG A 7 -20.60 22.59 -15.46
CA ARG A 7 -19.65 21.64 -14.86
C ARG A 7 -20.37 20.53 -14.10
N ARG A 8 -21.43 20.86 -13.37
CA ARG A 8 -22.25 19.89 -12.64
C ARG A 8 -22.93 18.91 -13.58
N LYS A 9 -23.63 19.40 -14.61
CA LYS A 9 -24.32 18.56 -15.61
C LYS A 9 -23.35 17.60 -16.32
N LEU A 10 -22.17 18.08 -16.69
CA LEU A 10 -21.14 17.25 -17.32
C LEU A 10 -20.60 16.18 -16.36
N SER A 11 -20.38 16.53 -15.09
CA SER A 11 -19.91 15.60 -14.06
C SER A 11 -20.93 14.49 -13.81
N GLU A 12 -22.22 14.84 -13.70
CA GLU A 12 -23.31 13.88 -13.52
C GLU A 12 -23.43 12.94 -14.73
N ALA A 13 -23.37 13.45 -15.96
CA ALA A 13 -23.46 12.64 -17.18
C ALA A 13 -22.28 11.68 -17.38
N LEU A 14 -21.09 12.03 -16.90
CA LEU A 14 -19.89 11.19 -17.03
C LEU A 14 -19.66 10.26 -15.84
N LYS A 15 -20.33 10.49 -14.70
CA LYS A 15 -20.18 9.67 -13.50
C LYS A 15 -20.60 8.22 -13.80
N GLY A 16 -19.70 7.28 -13.53
CA GLY A 16 -19.95 5.84 -13.71
C GLY A 16 -19.88 5.33 -15.15
N ARG A 17 -19.63 6.21 -16.14
CA ARG A 17 -19.49 5.80 -17.55
C ARG A 17 -18.28 4.86 -17.72
N LYS A 18 -18.55 3.62 -18.12
CA LYS A 18 -17.52 2.63 -18.47
C LYS A 18 -17.10 2.82 -19.92
N LEU A 19 -15.79 2.90 -20.15
CA LEU A 19 -15.23 2.88 -21.50
C LEU A 19 -15.22 1.45 -22.05
N SER A 20 -15.45 1.32 -23.36
CA SER A 20 -15.34 0.05 -24.08
C SER A 20 -13.94 -0.53 -23.94
N GLU A 21 -13.83 -1.85 -24.06
CA GLU A 21 -12.53 -2.54 -23.94
C GLU A 21 -11.54 -2.05 -25.01
N GLU A 22 -12.00 -1.87 -26.25
CA GLU A 22 -11.18 -1.35 -27.34
C GLU A 22 -10.61 0.03 -27.02
N THR A 23 -11.43 0.96 -26.52
CA THR A 23 -10.96 2.30 -26.14
C THR A 23 -9.98 2.24 -24.97
N ARG A 24 -10.26 1.39 -23.96
CA ARG A 24 -9.36 1.20 -22.82
C ARG A 24 -8.01 0.65 -23.26
N ARG A 25 -8.00 -0.31 -24.19
CA ARG A 25 -6.80 -0.89 -24.77
C ARG A 25 -5.97 0.15 -25.52
N LYS A 26 -6.58 0.89 -26.46
CA LYS A 26 -5.89 1.95 -27.22
C LYS A 26 -5.25 2.99 -26.30
N MET A 27 -5.97 3.46 -25.27
CA MET A 27 -5.41 4.39 -24.30
C MET A 27 -4.27 3.78 -23.48
N SER A 28 -4.39 2.51 -23.08
CA SER A 28 -3.34 1.80 -22.34
C SER A 28 -2.08 1.67 -23.19
N GLU A 29 -2.20 1.26 -24.44
CA GLU A 29 -1.08 1.13 -25.39
C GLU A 29 -0.41 2.50 -25.62
N ALA A 30 -1.20 3.55 -25.84
CA ALA A 30 -0.68 4.90 -26.05
C ALA A 30 0.06 5.50 -24.83
N ARG A 31 -0.23 5.01 -23.62
CA ARG A 31 0.39 5.45 -22.35
C ARG A 31 1.50 4.53 -21.87
N LYS A 32 1.61 3.32 -22.40
CA LYS A 32 2.57 2.32 -21.95
C LYS A 32 4.00 2.86 -22.11
N GLY A 33 4.78 2.81 -21.03
CA GLY A 33 6.18 3.27 -21.00
C GLY A 33 6.38 4.78 -21.00
N LYS A 34 5.32 5.60 -21.00
CA LYS A 34 5.45 7.06 -20.89
C LYS A 34 5.51 7.49 -19.43
N MET A 35 6.35 8.47 -19.13
CA MET A 35 6.52 9.02 -17.76
C MET A 35 6.89 7.92 -16.74
N THR A 36 7.66 6.93 -17.18
CA THR A 36 8.18 5.84 -16.35
C THR A 36 9.70 5.89 -16.31
N GLY A 37 10.32 5.42 -15.22
CA GLY A 37 11.77 5.49 -15.08
C GLY A 37 12.26 6.94 -15.20
N GLU A 38 13.40 7.13 -15.86
CA GLU A 38 14.06 8.42 -16.07
C GLU A 38 13.20 9.45 -16.81
N ASP A 39 12.26 9.00 -17.66
CA ASP A 39 11.33 9.89 -18.38
C ASP A 39 10.30 10.55 -17.47
N ASN A 40 10.15 10.07 -16.22
CA ASN A 40 9.31 10.74 -15.24
C ASN A 40 10.04 11.96 -14.67
N PRO A 41 9.49 13.19 -14.76
CA PRO A 41 10.11 14.37 -14.14
C PRO A 41 10.35 14.25 -12.63
N MET A 42 9.65 13.32 -11.97
CA MET A 42 9.79 13.02 -10.54
C MET A 42 10.66 11.79 -10.26
N TYR A 43 11.30 11.20 -11.28
CA TYR A 43 12.25 10.10 -11.09
C TYR A 43 13.44 10.55 -10.24
N ASN A 44 13.87 9.70 -9.30
CA ASN A 44 14.95 9.98 -8.35
C ASN A 44 14.80 11.29 -7.54
N LYS A 45 13.60 11.87 -7.45
CA LYS A 45 13.31 13.02 -6.58
C LYS A 45 12.61 12.54 -5.31
N PRO A 46 13.34 12.38 -4.18
CA PRO A 46 12.73 11.98 -2.93
C PRO A 46 11.77 13.06 -2.43
N PHE A 47 10.70 12.64 -1.76
CA PHE A 47 9.83 13.58 -1.06
C PHE A 47 10.60 14.29 0.07
N THR A 48 10.32 15.58 0.26
CA THR A 48 10.81 16.33 1.41
C THR A 48 10.25 15.76 2.70
N GLU A 49 10.94 15.99 3.81
CA GLU A 49 10.51 15.48 5.12
C GLU A 49 9.16 16.06 5.54
N GLU A 50 8.92 17.33 5.24
CA GLU A 50 7.62 17.97 5.45
C GLU A 50 6.50 17.27 4.66
N HIS A 51 6.73 16.95 3.39
CA HIS A 51 5.76 16.23 2.58
C HIS A 51 5.48 14.82 3.14
N ARG A 52 6.52 14.10 3.56
CA ARG A 52 6.40 12.79 4.19
C ARG A 52 5.58 12.87 5.49
N ARG A 53 5.84 13.88 6.32
CA ARG A 53 5.09 14.12 7.56
C ARG A 53 3.62 14.41 7.28
N ASN A 54 3.32 15.30 6.35
CA ASN A 54 1.95 15.66 5.97
C ASN A 54 1.18 14.45 5.44
N LEU A 55 1.82 13.61 4.62
CA LEU A 55 1.24 12.38 4.11
C LEU A 55 0.97 11.35 5.22
N SER A 56 1.88 11.25 6.20
CA SER A 56 1.72 10.37 7.36
C SER A 56 0.53 10.80 8.21
N GLU A 57 0.46 12.08 8.59
CA GLU A 57 -0.63 12.61 9.42
C GLU A 57 -1.99 12.50 8.73
N ALA A 58 -2.07 12.78 7.42
CA ALA A 58 -3.31 12.63 6.66
C ALA A 58 -3.82 11.17 6.57
N LYS A 59 -2.92 10.19 6.69
CA LYS A 59 -3.25 8.75 6.65
C LYS A 59 -3.40 8.13 8.03
N LYS A 60 -2.93 8.79 9.07
CA LYS A 60 -2.96 8.31 10.45
C LYS A 60 -4.41 8.07 10.89
N GLY A 61 -4.64 6.95 11.58
CA GLY A 61 -5.97 6.59 12.10
C GLY A 61 -6.99 6.14 11.06
N ARG A 62 -6.67 6.10 9.77
CA ARG A 62 -7.59 5.56 8.74
C ARG A 62 -7.80 4.06 8.96
N LYS A 63 -9.02 3.68 9.36
CA LYS A 63 -9.44 2.27 9.50
C LYS A 63 -9.97 1.75 8.16
N LEU A 64 -9.48 0.58 7.74
CA LEU A 64 -10.04 -0.12 6.59
C LEU A 64 -11.37 -0.78 6.96
N SER A 65 -12.32 -0.79 6.01
CA SER A 65 -13.58 -1.50 6.16
C SER A 65 -13.36 -3.00 6.36
N GLU A 66 -14.31 -3.67 7.00
CA GLU A 66 -14.23 -5.10 7.26
C GLU A 66 -14.11 -5.91 5.98
N GLU A 67 -14.89 -5.57 4.95
CA GLU A 67 -14.83 -6.22 3.65
C GLU A 67 -13.42 -6.11 3.03
N THR A 68 -12.80 -4.92 3.09
CA THR A 68 -11.44 -4.71 2.56
C THR A 68 -10.42 -5.54 3.36
N ARG A 69 -10.56 -5.57 4.69
CA ARG A 69 -9.69 -6.34 5.58
C ARG A 69 -9.79 -7.83 5.29
N ARG A 70 -10.99 -8.34 5.06
CA ARG A 70 -11.26 -9.74 4.72
C ARG A 70 -10.59 -10.12 3.40
N LYS A 71 -10.79 -9.35 2.33
CA LYS A 71 -10.17 -9.59 1.01
C LYS A 71 -8.64 -9.63 1.09
N MET A 72 -8.02 -8.73 1.85
CA MET A 72 -6.57 -8.76 2.06
C MET A 72 -6.09 -9.99 2.84
N SER A 73 -6.85 -10.41 3.85
CA SER A 73 -6.54 -11.61 4.64
C SER A 73 -6.59 -12.86 3.76
N GLU A 74 -7.66 -13.02 2.98
CA GLU A 74 -7.83 -14.14 2.03
C GLU A 74 -6.68 -14.17 1.00
N ALA A 75 -6.31 -13.02 0.44
CA ALA A 75 -5.21 -12.94 -0.53
C ALA A 75 -3.81 -13.24 0.07
N LYS A 76 -3.66 -13.17 1.39
CA LYS A 76 -2.40 -13.47 2.10
C LYS A 76 -2.37 -14.88 2.68
N LYS A 77 -3.53 -15.49 2.90
CA LYS A 77 -3.64 -16.84 3.46
C LYS A 77 -2.90 -17.85 2.58
N GLY A 78 -2.09 -18.71 3.22
CA GLY A 78 -1.36 -19.79 2.54
C GLY A 78 -0.08 -19.37 1.82
N LYS A 79 0.31 -18.08 1.82
CA LYS A 79 1.62 -17.67 1.30
C LYS A 79 2.71 -18.03 2.31
N PRO A 80 3.67 -18.91 1.97
CA PRO A 80 4.74 -19.26 2.89
C PRO A 80 5.60 -18.03 3.18
N LEU A 81 6.03 -17.90 4.42
CA LEU A 81 7.04 -16.91 4.80
C LEU A 81 8.36 -17.29 4.12
N THR A 82 9.15 -16.29 3.75
CA THR A 82 10.50 -16.53 3.23
C THR A 82 11.36 -17.21 4.31
N GLU A 83 12.34 -18.01 3.88
CA GLU A 83 13.23 -18.71 4.82
C GLU A 83 13.97 -17.73 5.73
N GLU A 84 14.38 -16.57 5.22
CA GLU A 84 14.97 -15.50 6.02
C GLU A 84 14.02 -15.00 7.11
N HIS A 85 12.76 -14.73 6.76
CA HIS A 85 11.77 -14.27 7.73
C HIS A 85 11.46 -15.34 8.79
N ARG A 86 11.41 -16.63 8.40
CA ARG A 86 11.26 -17.75 9.35
C ARG A 86 12.45 -17.86 10.29
N ARG A 87 13.69 -17.73 9.78
CA ARG A 87 14.91 -17.77 10.59
C ARG A 87 14.95 -16.63 11.60
N ASN A 88 14.60 -15.41 11.18
CA ASN A 88 14.54 -14.24 12.07
C ASN A 88 13.52 -14.45 13.19
N LEU A 89 12.34 -15.00 12.88
CA LEU A 89 11.35 -15.37 13.90
C LEU A 89 11.92 -16.44 14.84
N SER A 90 12.51 -17.50 14.30
CA SER A 90 13.12 -18.58 15.09
C SER A 90 14.22 -18.07 16.02
N ALA A 91 15.05 -17.11 15.58
CA ALA A 91 16.10 -16.51 16.37
C ALA A 91 15.53 -15.70 17.54
N VAL A 92 14.48 -14.90 17.29
CA VAL A 92 13.79 -14.15 18.35
C VAL A 92 13.19 -15.10 19.39
N PHE A 93 12.50 -16.16 18.95
CA PHE A 93 11.95 -17.15 19.88
C PHE A 93 13.04 -17.88 20.66
N ALA A 94 14.16 -18.23 20.03
CA ALA A 94 15.28 -18.86 20.72
C ALA A 94 15.88 -17.94 21.79
N VAL A 95 16.10 -16.66 21.49
CA VAL A 95 16.61 -15.66 22.45
C VAL A 95 15.64 -15.50 23.63
N ILE A 96 14.33 -15.41 23.35
CA ILE A 96 13.31 -15.33 24.40
C ILE A 96 13.34 -16.58 25.31
N VAL A 97 13.38 -17.77 24.72
CA VAL A 97 13.47 -19.03 25.47
C VAL A 97 14.74 -19.07 26.33
N ILE A 98 15.89 -18.70 25.76
CA ILE A 98 17.16 -18.65 26.50
C ILE A 98 17.03 -17.72 27.70
N ILE A 99 16.54 -16.48 27.51
CA ILE A 99 16.36 -15.51 28.60
C ILE A 99 15.46 -16.08 29.71
N PHE A 100 14.31 -16.67 29.36
CA PHE A 100 13.40 -17.25 30.36
C PHE A 100 14.04 -18.43 31.10
N THR A 101 14.75 -19.31 30.39
CA THR A 101 15.44 -20.46 31.02
C THR A 101 16.57 -20.01 31.94
N THR A 102 17.33 -18.98 31.57
CA THR A 102 18.41 -18.44 32.41
C THR A 102 17.85 -17.69 33.63
N GLN A 103 16.77 -16.93 33.47
CA GLN A 103 16.13 -16.23 34.59
C GLN A 103 15.60 -17.23 35.64
N PHE A 104 15.03 -18.35 35.18
CA PHE A 104 14.55 -19.44 36.05
C PHE A 104 15.70 -20.21 36.71
N ALA A 105 16.77 -20.52 35.97
CA ALA A 105 17.93 -21.25 36.49
C ALA A 105 18.73 -20.46 37.55
N HIS A 106 18.74 -19.13 37.46
CA HIS A 106 19.43 -18.25 38.41
C HIS A 106 18.55 -17.82 39.59
N GLY A 107 17.31 -18.32 39.70
CA GLY A 107 16.40 -18.01 40.80
C GLY A 107 16.02 -16.53 40.89
N LEU A 108 16.07 -15.79 39.77
CA LEU A 108 15.78 -14.36 39.71
C LEU A 108 14.27 -14.06 39.61
N PHE A 109 13.44 -14.78 40.39
CA PHE A 109 12.00 -14.58 40.52
C PHE A 109 11.56 -14.72 41.97
#